data_AF-A0A699X2L0-F1
#
_entry.id   AF-A0A699X2L0-F1
#
_cell.length_a   1.000
_cell.length_b   1.000
_cell.length_c   1.000
_cell.angle_alpha   90.00
_cell.angle_beta   90.00
_cell.angle_gamma   90.00
#
_symmetry.space_group_name_H-M   'P 1'
#
loop_
_entity.id
_entity.type
_entity.pdbx_description
1 polymer ?
#
loop_
_entity_poly.entity_id
_entity_poly.type
_entity_poly.pdbx_seq_one_letter_code
_entity_poly.pdbx_strand_id
1 'polypeptide(L)'
;MPNINQPGEMAVLRVELNKKRRHMPIRQMIEKAGRAIQQIKPVFMMSPMSIANFLPPGKVEFDVVVFDEASQVKAVDAFGAIMRGKQVVVVGDTRQMPPTDFFS
;
A
#
# COMPACT_ATOMS: atom_id res chain seq x y z
N MET A 1 -3.73 20.52 -8.53
CA MET A 1 -3.28 19.13 -8.78
C MET A 1 -1.81 19.16 -9.18
N PRO A 2 -0.95 18.21 -8.75
CA PRO A 2 0.46 18.18 -9.15
C PRO A 2 0.59 18.01 -10.66
N ASN A 3 1.46 18.80 -11.30
CA ASN A 3 1.66 18.78 -12.74
C ASN A 3 2.56 17.59 -13.14
N ILE A 4 2.05 16.73 -14.03
CA ILE A 4 2.72 15.52 -14.55
C ILE A 4 4.06 15.86 -15.26
N ASN A 5 4.23 17.12 -15.70
CA ASN A 5 5.41 17.64 -16.38
C ASN A 5 6.36 18.46 -15.49
N GLN A 6 6.09 18.63 -14.19
CA GLN A 6 7.05 19.27 -13.29
C GLN A 6 8.16 18.28 -12.88
N PRO A 7 9.44 18.68 -12.94
CA PRO A 7 10.56 17.84 -12.50
C PRO A 7 10.48 17.64 -10.98
N GLY A 8 9.77 16.58 -10.58
CA GLY A 8 9.54 16.17 -9.20
C GLY A 8 9.45 14.65 -9.12
N GLU A 9 8.43 14.12 -8.45
CA GLU A 9 8.23 12.67 -8.28
C GLU A 9 8.25 11.88 -9.60
N MET A 10 7.72 12.45 -10.70
CA MET A 10 7.74 11.82 -12.03
C MET A 10 9.14 11.65 -12.62
N ALA A 11 10.11 12.51 -12.28
CA ALA A 11 11.48 12.34 -12.74
C ALA A 11 12.13 11.10 -12.11
N VAL A 12 11.85 10.84 -10.82
CA VAL A 12 12.30 9.63 -10.13
C VAL A 12 11.77 8.38 -10.84
N LEU A 13 10.47 8.37 -11.17
CA LEU A 13 9.85 7.24 -11.87
C LEU A 13 10.41 7.06 -13.29
N ARG A 14 10.59 8.14 -14.06
CA ARG A 14 11.17 8.05 -15.41
C ARG A 14 12.58 7.48 -15.38
N VAL A 15 13.42 7.88 -14.44
CA VAL A 15 14.76 7.30 -14.28
C VAL A 15 14.67 5.82 -13.93
N GLU A 16 13.77 5.47 -13.00
CA GLU A 16 13.62 4.10 -12.51
C GLU A 16 13.10 3.14 -13.59
N LEU A 17 12.16 3.59 -14.42
CA LEU A 17 11.60 2.83 -15.55
C LEU A 17 12.61 2.54 -16.66
N ASN A 18 13.63 3.38 -16.81
CA ASN A 18 14.68 3.19 -17.83
C ASN A 18 15.81 2.25 -17.37
N LYS A 19 15.82 1.80 -16.11
CA LYS A 19 16.82 0.87 -15.60
C LYS A 19 16.51 -0.56 -16.05
N LYS A 20 17.57 -1.33 -16.31
CA LYS A 20 17.48 -2.79 -16.57
C LYS A 20 17.81 -3.66 -15.35
N ARG A 21 18.44 -3.08 -14.32
CA ARG A 21 18.91 -3.76 -13.11
C ARG A 21 19.13 -2.76 -11.98
N ARG A 22 19.28 -3.26 -10.75
CA ARG A 22 19.51 -2.46 -9.52
C ARG A 22 18.41 -1.41 -9.32
N HIS A 23 17.17 -1.91 -9.34
CA HIS A 23 16.03 -1.05 -9.10
C HIS A 23 16.01 -0.53 -7.66
N MET A 24 15.46 0.66 -7.50
CA MET A 24 15.22 1.25 -6.19
C MET A 24 14.23 0.35 -5.41
N PRO A 25 14.51 0.04 -4.13
CA PRO A 25 13.56 -0.68 -3.29
C PRO A 25 12.20 0.02 -3.25
N ILE A 26 11.11 -0.75 -3.27
CA ILE A 26 9.73 -0.22 -3.35
C ILE A 26 9.47 0.83 -2.26
N ARG A 27 9.89 0.56 -1.01
CA ARG A 27 9.72 1.49 0.11
C ARG A 27 10.36 2.85 -0.17
N GLN A 28 11.58 2.87 -0.71
CA GLN A 28 12.27 4.11 -1.08
C GLN A 28 11.61 4.80 -2.28
N MET A 29 11.08 4.02 -3.21
CA MET A 29 10.37 4.55 -4.37
C MET A 29 9.06 5.25 -3.95
N ILE A 30 8.29 4.66 -3.03
CA ILE A 30 7.10 5.28 -2.44
C ILE A 30 7.49 6.52 -1.61
N GLU A 31 8.59 6.47 -0.88
CA GLU A 31 9.09 7.61 -0.09
C GLU A 31 9.38 8.83 -0.97
N LYS A 32 9.94 8.60 -2.17
CA LYS A 32 10.37 9.66 -3.11
C LYS A 32 9.31 10.05 -4.14
N ALA A 33 8.38 9.16 -4.47
CA ALA A 33 7.44 9.35 -5.57
C ALA A 33 6.02 8.79 -5.30
N GLY A 34 5.62 8.70 -4.03
CA GLY A 34 4.38 8.07 -3.59
C GLY A 34 3.12 8.67 -4.21
N ARG A 35 3.03 10.00 -4.32
CA ARG A 35 1.84 10.66 -4.90
C ARG A 35 1.75 10.38 -6.41
N ALA A 36 2.87 10.47 -7.12
CA ALA A 36 2.91 10.14 -8.55
C ALA A 36 2.54 8.67 -8.81
N ILE A 37 3.07 7.74 -8.00
CA ILE A 37 2.71 6.32 -8.09
C ILE A 37 1.22 6.13 -7.85
N GLN A 38 0.66 6.76 -6.81
CA GLN A 38 -0.75 6.63 -6.48
C GLN A 38 -1.67 7.22 -7.56
N GLN A 39 -1.27 8.31 -8.22
CA GLN A 39 -2.01 8.85 -9.36
C GLN A 39 -2.02 7.90 -10.56
N ILE A 40 -0.89 7.24 -10.84
CA ILE A 40 -0.79 6.27 -11.94
C ILE A 40 -1.54 4.98 -11.61
N LYS A 41 -1.43 4.51 -10.38
CA LYS A 41 -2.02 3.24 -9.90
C LYS A 41 -2.79 3.48 -8.60
N PRO A 42 -4.03 3.98 -8.66
CA PRO A 42 -4.78 4.39 -7.47
C PRO A 42 -5.18 3.24 -6.56
N VAL A 43 -5.36 2.03 -7.11
CA VAL A 43 -5.75 0.83 -6.36
C VAL A 43 -4.52 0.00 -6.01
N PHE A 44 -4.40 -0.36 -4.73
CA PHE A 44 -3.31 -1.18 -4.20
C PHE A 44 -3.89 -2.48 -3.65
N MET A 45 -3.34 -3.62 -4.09
CA MET A 45 -3.65 -4.94 -3.53
C MET A 45 -2.40 -5.45 -2.85
N MET A 46 -2.45 -5.63 -1.53
CA MET A 46 -1.30 -5.94 -0.70
C MET A 46 -1.74 -6.71 0.54
N SER A 47 -0.90 -7.63 1.02
CA SER A 47 -1.08 -8.21 2.34
C SER A 47 -0.78 -7.19 3.44
N PRO A 48 -1.29 -7.37 4.67
CA PRO A 48 -0.99 -6.49 5.81
C PRO A 48 0.52 -6.29 6.03
N MET A 49 1.30 -7.36 5.95
CA MET A 49 2.77 -7.32 6.08
C MET A 49 3.42 -6.47 4.97
N SER A 50 2.93 -6.58 3.73
CA SER A 50 3.44 -5.79 2.61
C SER A 50 3.21 -4.29 2.80
N ILE A 51 2.07 -3.91 3.39
CA ILE A 51 1.74 -2.51 3.70
C ILE A 51 2.76 -1.93 4.69
N ALA A 52 3.07 -2.66 5.77
CA ALA A 52 4.05 -2.24 6.78
C ALA A 52 5.47 -2.09 6.19
N ASN A 53 5.84 -3.01 5.28
CA ASN A 53 7.17 -3.02 4.67
C ASN A 53 7.35 -1.95 3.58
N PHE A 54 6.33 -1.70 2.76
CA PHE A 54 6.48 -0.92 1.54
C PHE A 54 5.85 0.47 1.56
N LEU A 55 4.88 0.74 2.44
CA LEU A 55 4.18 2.02 2.47
C LEU A 55 4.58 2.81 3.73
N PRO A 56 5.51 3.77 3.63
CA PRO A 56 5.86 4.64 4.74
C PRO A 56 4.68 5.49 5.21
N PRO A 57 4.58 5.81 6.52
CA PRO A 57 3.58 6.73 7.06
C PRO A 57 3.49 8.07 6.31
N GLY A 58 2.27 8.52 5.99
CA GLY A 58 2.01 9.82 5.37
C GLY A 58 2.42 9.97 3.89
N LYS A 59 2.85 8.90 3.20
CA LYS A 59 3.26 8.98 1.78
C LYS A 59 2.16 8.63 0.79
N VAL A 60 1.23 7.80 1.21
CA VAL A 60 0.06 7.39 0.43
C VAL A 60 -1.13 7.29 1.37
N GLU A 61 -2.28 7.74 0.87
CA GLU A 61 -3.55 7.74 1.59
C GLU A 61 -4.65 7.25 0.66
N PHE A 62 -5.60 6.50 1.17
CA PHE A 62 -6.65 5.87 0.39
C PHE A 62 -8.01 6.40 0.86
N ASP A 63 -8.93 6.59 -0.09
CA ASP A 63 -10.30 6.94 0.27
C ASP A 63 -11.01 5.74 0.91
N VAL A 64 -10.72 4.53 0.43
CA VAL A 64 -11.30 3.27 0.93
C VAL A 64 -10.21 2.21 1.09
N VAL A 65 -10.27 1.51 2.22
CA VAL A 65 -9.52 0.26 2.47
C VAL A 65 -10.53 -0.87 2.56
N VAL A 66 -10.33 -1.91 1.76
CA VAL A 66 -11.19 -3.10 1.75
C VAL A 66 -10.40 -4.29 2.28
N PHE A 67 -10.91 -4.95 3.31
CA PHE A 67 -10.43 -6.25 3.74
C PHE A 67 -11.34 -7.33 3.17
N ASP A 68 -10.80 -8.13 2.27
CA ASP A 68 -11.40 -9.37 1.83
C ASP A 68 -10.93 -10.51 2.74
N GLU A 69 -11.78 -11.48 3.00
CA GLU A 69 -11.53 -12.58 3.97
C GLU A 69 -11.06 -12.09 5.35
N ALA A 70 -11.69 -11.04 5.87
CA ALA A 70 -11.25 -10.35 7.09
C ALA A 70 -11.17 -11.24 8.34
N SER A 71 -11.85 -12.39 8.35
CA SER A 71 -11.74 -13.41 9.41
C SER A 71 -10.32 -13.96 9.56
N GLN A 72 -9.47 -13.86 8.54
CA GLN A 72 -8.09 -14.36 8.54
C GLN A 72 -7.05 -13.28 8.90
N VAL A 73 -7.47 -12.03 9.14
CA VAL A 73 -6.54 -10.92 9.40
C VAL A 73 -6.63 -10.50 10.87
N LYS A 74 -5.50 -10.56 11.59
CA LYS A 74 -5.44 -10.04 12.97
C LYS A 74 -5.58 -8.51 12.95
N ALA A 75 -6.31 -7.97 13.91
CA ALA A 75 -6.55 -6.53 14.01
C ALA A 75 -5.25 -5.70 14.09
N VAL A 76 -4.23 -6.23 14.77
CA VAL A 76 -2.90 -5.59 14.88
C VAL A 76 -2.19 -5.47 13.53
N ASP A 77 -2.36 -6.47 12.66
CA ASP A 77 -1.76 -6.48 11.33
C ASP A 77 -2.55 -5.55 10.38
N ALA A 78 -3.87 -5.50 10.53
CA ALA A 78 -4.76 -4.60 9.78
C ALA A 78 -4.56 -3.11 10.13
N PHE A 79 -4.06 -2.81 11.35
CA PHE A 79 -4.00 -1.45 11.87
C PHE A 79 -3.28 -0.47 10.93
N GLY A 80 -2.14 -0.88 10.36
CA GLY A 80 -1.38 -0.06 9.44
C GLY A 80 -2.11 0.27 8.14
N ALA A 81 -3.01 -0.60 7.68
CA ALA A 81 -3.85 -0.36 6.52
C ALA A 81 -5.04 0.55 6.86
N ILE A 82 -5.70 0.29 8.00
CA ILE A 82 -6.83 1.09 8.51
C ILE A 82 -6.44 2.56 8.65
N MET A 83 -5.28 2.86 9.23
CA MET A 83 -4.80 4.24 9.43
C MET A 83 -4.53 5.00 8.12
N ARG A 84 -4.49 4.32 6.97
CA ARG A 84 -4.31 4.95 5.65
C ARG A 84 -5.62 5.17 4.90
N GLY A 85 -6.73 4.62 5.38
CA GLY A 85 -8.04 4.75 4.76
C GLY A 85 -8.87 5.85 5.42
N LYS A 86 -9.62 6.62 4.63
CA LYS A 86 -10.70 7.47 5.16
C LYS A 86 -11.92 6.66 5.56
N GLN A 87 -12.17 5.59 4.82
CA GLN A 87 -13.24 4.62 5.08
C GLN A 87 -12.68 3.20 5.03
N VAL A 88 -13.25 2.32 5.85
CA VAL A 88 -12.87 0.91 5.91
C VAL A 88 -14.10 0.04 5.67
N VAL A 89 -13.97 -0.88 4.71
CA VAL A 89 -14.97 -1.90 4.40
C VAL A 89 -14.37 -3.26 4.78
N VAL A 90 -15.12 -4.02 5.58
CA VAL A 90 -14.69 -5.32 6.08
C VAL A 90 -15.66 -6.37 5.55
N VAL A 91 -15.15 -7.29 4.74
CA VAL A 91 -15.92 -8.41 4.19
C VAL A 91 -15.33 -9.70 4.73
N GLY A 92 -16.16 -10.52 5.36
CA GLY A 92 -15.75 -11.80 5.93
C GLY A 92 -16.93 -12.61 6.40
N ASP A 93 -16.70 -13.89 6.67
CA ASP A 93 -17.69 -14.81 7.21
C ASP A 93 -17.41 -15.08 8.68
N THR A 94 -18.32 -14.62 9.54
CA THR A 94 -18.29 -14.85 11.00
C THR A 94 -18.34 -16.33 11.42
N ARG A 95 -18.65 -17.25 10.48
CA ARG A 95 -18.76 -18.69 10.73
C ARG A 95 -17.54 -19.49 10.25
N GLN A 96 -16.56 -18.87 9.62
CA GLN A 96 -15.30 -19.53 9.25
C GLN A 96 -14.34 -19.62 10.44
N MET A 97 -13.37 -20.54 10.35
CA MET A 97 -12.38 -20.77 11.40
C MET A 97 -11.60 -19.47 11.70
N PRO A 98 -11.33 -19.17 12.99
CA PRO A 98 -10.52 -18.02 13.39
C PRO A 98 -9.12 -18.10 12.76
N PRO A 99 -8.39 -16.97 12.64
CA PRO A 99 -7.12 -16.92 11.94
C PRO A 99 -6.17 -17.97 12.51
N THR A 100 -5.64 -18.83 11.66
CA THR A 100 -4.61 -19.79 12.06
C THR A 100 -3.36 -19.04 12.51
N ASP A 101 -2.83 -19.36 13.69
CA ASP A 101 -1.58 -18.78 14.15
C ASP A 101 -0.42 -19.28 13.28
N PHE A 102 -0.01 -18.49 12.28
CA PHE A 102 1.12 -18.76 11.40
C PHE A 102 2.50 -18.62 12.08
N PHE A 103 2.54 -18.40 13.40
CA PHE A 103 3.77 -18.24 14.18
C PHE A 103 3.71 -19.16 15.41
N SER A 104 4.00 -20.45 15.20
CA SER A 104 4.41 -21.39 16.25
C SER A 104 5.66 -22.13 15.81
#